data_AF-A0A496VN78-F1
#
_entry.id   AF-A0A496VN78-F1
#
_cell.length_a   1.000
_cell.length_b   1.000
_cell.length_c   1.000
_cell.angle_alpha   90.00
_cell.angle_beta   90.00
_cell.angle_gamma   90.00
#
_symmetry.space_group_name_H-M   'P 1'
#
loop_
_entity.id
_entity.type
_entity.pdbx_description
1 polymer ?
#
loop_
_entity_poly.entity_id
_entity_poly.type
_entity_poly.pdbx_seq_one_letter_code
_entity_poly.pdbx_strand_id
1 'polypeptide(L)'
;MVAHAQDYTVDFYTTNPSLVEGNAIIFDGVRLNGLGLTPEDAAKAKFVFDPNDFTFKLDLDSVVVYAGVSVFHEQHMVKDVPADLVQPFYIANLDAKTGKKDEEIVVPVGQALSAGTDYEFTVPAGASFVGDFNLSIGYVMSLYFSNASQDIAYQLTGPAGIELEGEVKRGQKVFTKPIKILLAGDYQLSILPSNPEKSMTFLLETFNANNRAMKSLKDGDKLKESFVSNTWDYAKFLVTLEPEDTLKVPAVKKLKAADGGNWEKTNIQNQTLTLKLVDKDSHVVAYADNFEALVFPYPGVTFQDYYLFIYDQIGGGSKYSGQVEIANPNKPPKPPKPPKNPKPPKADTTQDEPTQDEPAQDELTQDEPIPGDEI
;
A
#
# COMPACT_ATOMS: atom_id res chain seq x y z
N MET A 1 22.37 9.98 3.81
CA MET A 1 23.76 10.05 4.34
C MET A 1 24.50 8.85 3.78
N VAL A 2 25.81 8.94 3.56
CA VAL A 2 26.62 7.83 3.06
C VAL A 2 27.77 7.56 4.04
N ALA A 3 28.02 6.28 4.34
CA ALA A 3 29.20 5.84 5.09
C ALA A 3 29.99 4.80 4.29
N HIS A 4 31.32 4.85 4.42
CA HIS A 4 32.24 3.91 3.78
C HIS A 4 32.93 3.04 4.83
N ALA A 5 32.80 1.73 4.72
CA ALA A 5 33.39 0.75 5.62
C ALA A 5 34.35 -0.17 4.83
N GLN A 6 35.53 0.38 4.52
CA GLN A 6 36.66 -0.16 3.73
C GLN A 6 36.34 -0.74 2.33
N ASP A 7 35.41 -1.68 2.19
CA ASP A 7 34.95 -2.25 0.90
C ASP A 7 33.46 -1.97 0.61
N TYR A 8 32.72 -1.40 1.58
CA TYR A 8 31.27 -1.22 1.51
C TYR A 8 30.85 0.24 1.50
N THR A 9 29.78 0.56 0.76
CA THR A 9 29.11 1.86 0.80
C THR A 9 27.66 1.69 1.24
N VAL A 10 27.30 2.30 2.37
CA VAL A 10 25.96 2.22 2.97
C VAL A 10 25.19 3.50 2.67
N ASP A 11 23.97 3.37 2.14
CA ASP A 11 23.05 4.50 1.98
C ASP A 11 21.88 4.43 2.97
N PHE A 12 21.75 5.50 3.73
CA PHE A 12 20.75 5.69 4.78
C PHE A 12 19.56 6.58 4.35
N TYR A 13 19.42 6.92 3.07
CA TYR A 13 18.47 7.96 2.60
C TYR A 13 17.00 7.73 3.04
N THR A 14 16.59 6.48 3.25
CA THR A 14 15.19 6.08 3.39
C THR A 14 14.83 5.43 4.73
N THR A 15 15.78 5.36 5.66
CA THR A 15 15.67 4.57 6.90
C THR A 15 15.77 5.44 8.14
N ASN A 16 14.77 5.35 9.02
CA ASN A 16 14.89 5.89 10.37
C ASN A 16 15.76 4.95 11.22
N PRO A 17 16.84 5.42 11.87
CA PRO A 17 17.60 4.61 12.81
C PRO A 17 16.78 4.30 14.07
N SER A 18 16.90 3.08 14.58
CA SER A 18 16.53 2.73 15.95
C SER A 18 17.80 2.59 16.80
N LEU A 19 17.81 3.22 17.97
CA LEU A 19 18.82 2.95 19.01
C LEU A 19 18.39 1.71 19.77
N VAL A 20 19.30 0.74 19.92
CA VAL A 20 19.09 -0.45 20.76
C VAL A 20 20.07 -0.47 21.92
N GLU A 21 19.80 -1.29 22.94
CA GLU A 21 20.67 -1.42 24.10
C GLU A 21 22.10 -1.86 23.70
N GLY A 22 23.10 -1.43 24.48
CA GLY A 22 24.50 -1.78 24.22
C GLY A 22 25.23 -0.90 23.20
N ASN A 23 24.86 0.39 23.09
CA ASN A 23 25.50 1.39 22.21
C ASN A 23 25.47 1.02 20.71
N ALA A 24 24.39 0.40 20.24
CA ALA A 24 24.24 0.05 18.83
C ALA A 24 23.03 0.76 18.18
N ILE A 25 23.18 1.07 16.89
CA ILE A 25 22.14 1.69 16.05
C ILE A 25 21.80 0.70 14.94
N ILE A 26 20.51 0.42 14.74
CA ILE A 26 20.02 -0.40 13.63
C ILE A 26 19.36 0.51 12.59
N PHE A 27 19.65 0.27 11.32
CA PHE A 27 18.93 0.84 10.19
C PHE A 27 18.30 -0.30 9.39
N ASP A 28 16.98 -0.23 9.17
CA ASP A 28 16.21 -1.32 8.58
C ASP A 28 15.66 -0.96 7.19
N GLY A 29 16.12 -1.69 6.17
CA GLY A 29 15.86 -1.42 4.75
C GLY A 29 16.93 -0.57 4.05
N VAL A 30 18.15 -0.46 4.59
CA VAL A 30 19.25 0.28 3.92
C VAL A 30 19.70 -0.39 2.63
N ARG A 31 20.35 0.38 1.75
CA ARG A 31 21.13 -0.18 0.65
C ARG A 31 22.58 -0.37 1.08
N LEU A 32 23.14 -1.53 0.77
CA LEU A 32 24.53 -1.88 0.98
C LEU A 32 25.17 -2.22 -0.37
N ASN A 33 26.04 -1.36 -0.88
CA ASN A 33 26.81 -1.64 -2.08
C ASN A 33 28.06 -2.47 -1.70
N GLY A 34 28.13 -3.69 -2.23
CA GLY A 34 29.15 -4.70 -1.91
C GLY A 34 28.49 -6.05 -1.53
N LEU A 35 29.25 -6.97 -0.93
CA LEU A 35 28.78 -8.29 -0.45
C LEU A 35 28.06 -9.18 -1.50
N GLY A 36 28.11 -8.85 -2.79
CA GLY A 36 27.35 -9.52 -3.85
C GLY A 36 25.88 -9.05 -3.98
N LEU A 37 25.50 -8.00 -3.26
CA LEU A 37 24.16 -7.41 -3.27
C LEU A 37 23.91 -6.59 -4.53
N THR A 38 22.64 -6.54 -4.94
CA THR A 38 22.15 -5.81 -6.11
C THR A 38 21.33 -4.57 -5.70
N PRO A 39 21.05 -3.63 -6.63
CA PRO A 39 20.12 -2.53 -6.38
C PRO A 39 18.65 -2.95 -6.12
N GLU A 40 18.32 -4.23 -6.26
CA GLU A 40 17.01 -4.79 -5.92
C GLU A 40 16.95 -5.34 -4.48
N ASP A 41 18.08 -5.41 -3.79
CA ASP A 41 18.17 -5.93 -2.43
C ASP A 41 18.16 -4.79 -1.40
N ALA A 42 17.52 -5.04 -0.26
CA ALA A 42 17.60 -4.18 0.92
C ALA A 42 18.26 -4.95 2.08
N ALA A 43 18.70 -4.26 3.13
CA ALA A 43 19.31 -4.91 4.28
C ALA A 43 18.93 -4.27 5.62
N LYS A 44 18.99 -5.07 6.69
CA LYS A 44 19.07 -4.60 8.08
C LYS A 44 20.54 -4.50 8.45
N ALA A 45 21.01 -3.32 8.80
CA ALA A 45 22.40 -3.07 9.16
C ALA A 45 22.49 -2.51 10.58
N LYS A 46 23.22 -3.21 11.45
CA LYS A 46 23.53 -2.77 12.82
C LYS A 46 24.93 -2.17 12.85
N PHE A 47 25.06 -1.07 13.55
CA PHE A 47 26.32 -0.37 13.78
C PHE A 47 26.59 -0.32 15.28
N VAL A 48 27.73 -0.85 15.71
CA VAL A 48 28.15 -0.85 17.12
C VAL A 48 29.16 0.27 17.33
N PHE A 49 28.99 1.05 18.40
CA PHE A 49 29.95 2.06 18.81
C PHE A 49 31.19 1.42 19.45
N ASP A 50 32.37 1.72 18.91
CA ASP A 50 33.65 1.32 19.52
C ASP A 50 34.18 2.45 20.42
N PRO A 51 34.26 2.27 21.75
CA PRO A 51 34.73 3.30 22.67
C PRO A 51 36.24 3.55 22.61
N ASN A 52 37.02 2.75 21.86
CA ASN A 52 38.47 2.92 21.75
C ASN A 52 38.87 3.95 20.69
N ASP A 53 38.09 4.07 19.61
CA ASP A 53 38.31 5.05 18.53
C ASP A 53 37.13 6.00 18.28
N PHE A 54 36.04 5.86 19.05
CA PHE A 54 34.82 6.67 18.99
C PHE A 54 34.07 6.60 17.65
N THR A 55 34.25 5.50 16.89
CA THR A 55 33.56 5.28 15.62
C THR A 55 32.38 4.31 15.76
N PHE A 56 31.45 4.36 14.80
CA PHE A 56 30.42 3.34 14.60
C PHE A 56 30.88 2.35 13.53
N LYS A 57 30.95 1.07 13.87
CA LYS A 57 31.43 -0.01 12.98
C LYS A 57 30.27 -0.90 12.57
N LEU A 58 30.19 -1.24 11.28
CA LEU A 58 29.19 -2.16 10.74
C LEU A 58 29.43 -3.57 11.30
N ASP A 59 28.43 -4.11 11.98
CA ASP A 59 28.43 -5.45 12.55
C ASP A 59 28.03 -6.46 11.47
N LEU A 60 29.01 -6.90 10.66
CA LEU A 60 28.78 -7.73 9.47
C LEU A 60 28.06 -9.05 9.77
N ASP A 61 28.34 -9.68 10.91
CA ASP A 61 27.70 -10.95 11.33
C ASP A 61 26.21 -10.78 11.66
N SER A 62 25.73 -9.54 11.79
CA SER A 62 24.33 -9.19 12.06
C SER A 62 23.56 -8.64 10.85
N VAL A 63 24.20 -8.56 9.67
CA VAL A 63 23.54 -8.03 8.45
C VAL A 63 22.52 -9.03 7.93
N VAL A 64 21.23 -8.66 8.00
CA VAL A 64 20.15 -9.44 7.38
C VAL A 64 19.88 -8.90 5.99
N VAL A 65 19.95 -9.76 4.98
CA VAL A 65 19.69 -9.40 3.58
C VAL A 65 18.25 -9.73 3.21
N TYR A 66 17.55 -8.75 2.64
CA TYR A 66 16.19 -8.88 2.13
C TYR A 66 16.24 -8.91 0.60
N ALA A 67 16.34 -10.13 0.06
CA ALA A 67 16.57 -10.36 -1.37
C ALA A 67 15.37 -9.92 -2.24
N GLY A 68 15.64 -9.17 -3.31
CA GLY A 68 14.64 -8.76 -4.29
C GLY A 68 13.46 -7.99 -3.69
N VAL A 69 13.71 -7.09 -2.74
CA VAL A 69 12.74 -6.13 -2.17
C VAL A 69 12.37 -5.02 -3.15
N SER A 70 13.24 -4.76 -4.14
CA SER A 70 13.19 -3.64 -5.08
C SER A 70 13.28 -2.26 -4.41
N VAL A 71 13.11 -1.20 -5.20
CA VAL A 71 13.26 0.19 -4.75
C VAL A 71 12.25 0.49 -3.64
N PHE A 72 12.77 0.78 -2.45
CA PHE A 72 12.03 1.04 -1.22
C PHE A 72 12.31 2.47 -0.73
N HIS A 73 11.27 3.21 -0.30
CA HIS A 73 11.40 4.56 0.26
C HIS A 73 10.47 4.84 1.45
N GLU A 74 11.03 4.93 2.67
CA GLU A 74 10.38 5.12 3.99
C GLU A 74 9.32 4.07 4.34
N GLN A 75 8.26 4.03 3.53
CA GLN A 75 6.99 3.33 3.67
C GLN A 75 6.49 2.80 2.30
N HIS A 76 6.98 3.34 1.18
CA HIS A 76 6.64 2.90 -0.18
C HIS A 76 7.56 1.78 -0.67
N MET A 77 7.02 0.89 -1.51
CA MET A 77 7.75 -0.20 -2.17
C MET A 77 7.38 -0.26 -3.66
N VAL A 78 8.37 -0.41 -4.54
CA VAL A 78 8.18 -0.59 -5.99
C VAL A 78 7.74 -2.00 -6.35
N LYS A 79 8.27 -3.02 -5.66
CA LYS A 79 7.92 -4.44 -5.88
C LYS A 79 6.40 -4.63 -5.90
N ASP A 80 5.89 -5.30 -6.94
CA ASP A 80 4.49 -5.71 -6.99
C ASP A 80 4.27 -6.95 -6.13
N VAL A 81 3.19 -6.92 -5.35
CA VAL A 81 2.66 -8.11 -4.67
C VAL A 81 1.95 -8.98 -5.72
N PRO A 82 2.08 -10.32 -5.67
CA PRO A 82 1.38 -11.22 -6.61
C PRO A 82 -0.13 -10.96 -6.67
N ALA A 83 -0.72 -11.09 -7.86
CA ALA A 83 -2.11 -10.69 -8.15
C ALA A 83 -3.16 -11.46 -7.31
N ASP A 84 -2.83 -12.69 -6.93
CA ASP A 84 -3.55 -13.61 -6.05
C ASP A 84 -3.36 -13.31 -4.56
N LEU A 85 -2.32 -12.54 -4.20
CA LEU A 85 -1.97 -12.16 -2.82
C LEU A 85 -2.13 -10.65 -2.57
N VAL A 86 -2.83 -9.90 -3.44
CA VAL A 86 -2.90 -8.42 -3.41
C VAL A 86 -3.33 -7.82 -2.06
N GLN A 87 -4.13 -8.54 -1.28
CA GLN A 87 -4.55 -8.16 0.06
C GLN A 87 -4.26 -9.32 1.05
N PRO A 88 -3.84 -9.04 2.29
CA PRO A 88 -3.58 -10.06 3.29
C PRO A 88 -4.91 -10.60 3.84
N PHE A 89 -4.86 -11.85 4.29
CA PHE A 89 -5.85 -12.40 5.21
C PHE A 89 -5.20 -12.64 6.58
N TYR A 90 -6.02 -12.77 7.62
CA TYR A 90 -5.56 -13.14 8.95
C TYR A 90 -6.56 -14.06 9.64
N ILE A 91 -6.09 -14.87 10.58
CA ILE A 91 -6.91 -15.76 11.40
C ILE A 91 -6.92 -15.20 12.82
N ALA A 92 -8.11 -14.99 13.38
CA ALA A 92 -8.26 -14.50 14.75
C ALA A 92 -8.49 -15.64 15.76
N ASN A 93 -8.01 -15.45 16.99
CA ASN A 93 -8.26 -16.33 18.15
C ASN A 93 -9.64 -16.13 18.80
N LEU A 94 -10.50 -15.30 18.22
CA LEU A 94 -11.83 -14.92 18.70
C LEU A 94 -12.80 -14.84 17.51
N ASP A 95 -14.09 -15.01 17.76
CA ASP A 95 -15.13 -14.73 16.77
C ASP A 95 -15.11 -13.24 16.38
N ALA A 96 -15.21 -12.98 15.08
CA ALA A 96 -15.30 -11.64 14.52
C ALA A 96 -16.74 -11.30 14.13
N LYS A 97 -17.13 -10.03 14.22
CA LYS A 97 -18.41 -9.51 13.72
C LYS A 97 -18.20 -8.48 12.63
N THR A 98 -19.06 -8.45 11.62
CA THR A 98 -19.09 -7.34 10.64
C THR A 98 -20.50 -7.14 10.07
N GLY A 99 -20.67 -6.17 9.18
CA GLY A 99 -21.96 -5.77 8.61
C GLY A 99 -22.64 -4.62 9.36
N LYS A 100 -23.96 -4.49 9.18
CA LYS A 100 -24.78 -3.49 9.89
C LYS A 100 -25.53 -4.15 11.03
N LYS A 101 -26.12 -3.36 11.93
CA LYS A 101 -26.89 -3.85 13.09
C LYS A 101 -27.99 -4.85 12.73
N ASP A 102 -28.62 -4.68 11.56
CA ASP A 102 -29.71 -5.54 11.08
C ASP A 102 -29.23 -6.60 10.05
N GLU A 103 -27.91 -6.65 9.80
CA GLU A 103 -27.20 -7.49 8.83
C GLU A 103 -25.89 -8.03 9.48
N GLU A 104 -25.92 -8.37 10.77
CA GLU A 104 -24.72 -8.78 11.53
C GLU A 104 -24.24 -10.17 11.08
N ILE A 105 -23.03 -10.24 10.54
CA ILE A 105 -22.35 -11.47 10.14
C ILE A 105 -21.31 -11.82 11.20
N VAL A 106 -21.46 -12.98 11.83
CA VAL A 106 -20.43 -13.57 12.70
C VAL A 106 -19.53 -14.47 11.86
N VAL A 107 -18.23 -14.20 11.86
CA VAL A 107 -17.20 -15.08 11.30
C VAL A 107 -16.54 -15.84 12.45
N PRO A 108 -16.66 -17.18 12.52
CA PRO A 108 -16.11 -17.95 13.62
C PRO A 108 -14.58 -17.87 13.77
N VAL A 109 -14.13 -18.01 15.01
CA VAL A 109 -12.71 -18.23 15.38
C VAL A 109 -12.06 -19.28 14.47
N GLY A 110 -10.80 -19.03 14.07
CA GLY A 110 -10.05 -19.93 13.19
C GLY A 110 -10.34 -19.79 11.69
N GLN A 111 -11.31 -18.98 11.26
CA GLN A 111 -11.52 -18.65 9.84
C GLN A 111 -10.66 -17.46 9.39
N ALA A 112 -10.39 -17.40 8.08
CA ALA A 112 -9.64 -16.32 7.46
C ALA A 112 -10.52 -15.08 7.25
N LEU A 113 -10.05 -13.93 7.76
CA LEU A 113 -10.68 -12.63 7.69
C LEU A 113 -10.02 -11.78 6.59
N SER A 114 -10.82 -11.08 5.79
CA SER A 114 -10.35 -10.33 4.63
C SER A 114 -10.02 -8.87 4.95
N ALA A 115 -8.84 -8.40 4.50
CA ALA A 115 -8.50 -6.98 4.53
C ALA A 115 -9.50 -6.08 3.78
N GLY A 116 -9.54 -4.79 4.14
CA GLY A 116 -10.52 -3.81 3.66
C GLY A 116 -11.92 -3.95 4.27
N THR A 117 -12.03 -4.67 5.39
CA THR A 117 -13.28 -4.88 6.15
C THR A 117 -13.04 -4.51 7.61
N ASP A 118 -13.89 -3.64 8.17
CA ASP A 118 -14.00 -3.39 9.61
C ASP A 118 -14.58 -4.65 10.29
N TYR A 119 -13.84 -5.25 11.23
CA TYR A 119 -14.34 -6.34 12.09
C TYR A 119 -14.36 -5.92 13.57
N GLU A 120 -15.48 -6.16 14.26
CA GLU A 120 -15.59 -5.99 15.72
C GLU A 120 -15.23 -7.29 16.44
N PHE A 121 -14.35 -7.18 17.44
CA PHE A 121 -13.94 -8.27 18.32
C PHE A 121 -14.37 -7.99 19.75
N THR A 122 -14.74 -9.04 20.49
CA THR A 122 -14.97 -8.98 21.94
C THR A 122 -13.94 -9.83 22.66
N VAL A 123 -12.99 -9.19 23.35
CA VAL A 123 -11.99 -9.89 24.18
C VAL A 123 -12.58 -10.11 25.58
N PRO A 124 -12.63 -11.36 26.10
CA PRO A 124 -13.05 -11.64 27.47
C PRO A 124 -12.11 -11.02 28.52
N ALA A 125 -12.61 -10.87 29.76
CA ALA A 125 -11.74 -10.56 30.89
C ALA A 125 -10.69 -11.67 31.09
N GLY A 126 -9.44 -11.27 31.35
CA GLY A 126 -8.28 -12.16 31.50
C GLY A 126 -7.66 -12.66 30.18
N ALA A 127 -8.19 -12.26 29.02
CA ALA A 127 -7.73 -12.70 27.70
C ALA A 127 -7.07 -11.58 26.88
N SER A 128 -6.45 -11.97 25.78
CA SER A 128 -5.90 -11.11 24.73
C SER A 128 -6.50 -11.50 23.37
N PHE A 129 -6.57 -10.54 22.46
CA PHE A 129 -6.77 -10.85 21.04
C PHE A 129 -5.41 -11.21 20.42
N VAL A 130 -5.42 -12.20 19.53
CA VAL A 130 -4.30 -12.62 18.70
C VAL A 130 -4.84 -12.79 17.27
N GLY A 131 -4.21 -12.10 16.32
CA GLY A 131 -4.44 -12.26 14.89
C GLY A 131 -3.17 -12.73 14.19
N ASP A 132 -3.21 -13.92 13.59
CA ASP A 132 -2.10 -14.52 12.87
C ASP A 132 -2.22 -14.26 11.35
N PHE A 133 -1.15 -13.74 10.76
CA PHE A 133 -1.05 -13.36 9.34
C PHE A 133 0.09 -14.15 8.70
N ASN A 134 -0.11 -14.68 7.50
CA ASN A 134 1.01 -15.14 6.66
C ASN A 134 1.30 -14.06 5.61
N LEU A 135 2.47 -13.43 5.70
CA LEU A 135 2.80 -12.22 4.95
C LEU A 135 3.95 -12.46 3.95
N SER A 136 3.86 -11.82 2.78
CA SER A 136 4.83 -11.91 1.68
C SER A 136 5.66 -10.65 1.51
N ILE A 137 6.92 -10.81 1.08
CA ILE A 137 7.85 -9.70 0.80
C ILE A 137 7.24 -8.75 -0.24
N GLY A 138 7.07 -7.49 0.16
CA GLY A 138 6.43 -6.46 -0.67
C GLY A 138 5.12 -5.93 -0.09
N TYR A 139 4.50 -6.60 0.88
CA TYR A 139 3.36 -6.00 1.58
C TYR A 139 3.76 -4.73 2.33
N VAL A 140 2.85 -3.76 2.34
CA VAL A 140 2.92 -2.56 3.19
C VAL A 140 1.65 -2.55 4.02
N MET A 141 1.71 -3.16 5.20
CA MET A 141 0.56 -3.35 6.09
C MET A 141 0.11 -2.03 6.72
N SER A 142 -1.19 -1.79 6.66
CA SER A 142 -1.91 -0.69 7.30
C SER A 142 -2.89 -1.31 8.30
N LEU A 143 -2.80 -0.91 9.57
CA LEU A 143 -3.73 -1.32 10.62
C LEU A 143 -4.54 -0.09 11.07
N TYR A 144 -5.84 -0.24 11.23
CA TYR A 144 -6.72 0.80 11.74
C TYR A 144 -7.57 0.25 12.89
N PHE A 145 -7.37 0.84 14.07
CA PHE A 145 -8.10 0.54 15.29
C PHE A 145 -9.14 1.63 15.55
N SER A 146 -10.37 1.24 15.88
CA SER A 146 -11.38 2.21 16.31
C SER A 146 -12.37 1.66 17.34
N ASN A 147 -13.15 2.56 17.94
CA ASN A 147 -14.24 2.24 18.88
C ASN A 147 -13.83 1.41 20.12
N ALA A 148 -12.54 1.38 20.47
CA ALA A 148 -12.02 0.64 21.62
C ALA A 148 -12.75 1.04 22.93
N SER A 149 -13.39 0.07 23.58
CA SER A 149 -14.27 0.33 24.74
C SER A 149 -13.51 0.62 26.05
N GLN A 150 -12.21 0.33 26.07
CA GLN A 150 -11.22 0.78 27.04
C GLN A 150 -9.88 1.10 26.32
N ASP A 151 -8.85 1.54 27.06
CA ASP A 151 -7.49 1.67 26.52
C ASP A 151 -6.92 0.28 26.16
N ILE A 152 -6.12 0.22 25.11
CA ILE A 152 -5.48 -1.01 24.60
C ILE A 152 -3.99 -0.78 24.36
N ALA A 153 -3.19 -1.82 24.53
CA ALA A 153 -1.84 -1.93 23.98
C ALA A 153 -1.84 -2.94 22.82
N TYR A 154 -1.04 -2.70 21.78
CA TYR A 154 -0.90 -3.59 20.64
C TYR A 154 0.56 -3.78 20.24
N GLN A 155 0.88 -4.96 19.71
CA GLN A 155 2.21 -5.31 19.20
C GLN A 155 2.06 -6.25 18.00
N LEU A 156 2.72 -5.93 16.89
CA LEU A 156 2.93 -6.81 15.74
C LEU A 156 4.36 -7.35 15.79
N THR A 157 4.48 -8.68 15.87
CA THR A 157 5.76 -9.40 15.84
C THR A 157 5.85 -10.21 14.54
N GLY A 158 7.02 -10.21 13.91
CA GLY A 158 7.31 -10.97 12.69
C GLY A 158 8.63 -11.76 12.81
N PRO A 159 9.12 -12.36 11.71
CA PRO A 159 10.35 -13.17 11.70
C PRO A 159 11.62 -12.42 12.14
N ALA A 160 11.61 -11.08 12.09
CA ALA A 160 12.73 -10.22 12.52
C ALA A 160 12.58 -9.64 13.94
N GLY A 161 11.55 -10.03 14.70
CA GLY A 161 11.21 -9.49 16.02
C GLY A 161 10.00 -8.56 16.01
N ILE A 162 9.99 -7.54 16.87
CA ILE A 162 8.90 -6.56 16.96
C ILE A 162 8.98 -5.59 15.78
N GLU A 163 7.89 -5.47 15.02
CA GLU A 163 7.79 -4.67 13.79
C GLU A 163 7.03 -3.36 14.04
N LEU A 164 6.06 -3.39 14.96
CA LEU A 164 5.30 -2.24 15.44
C LEU A 164 4.75 -2.51 16.85
N GLU A 165 4.73 -1.50 17.71
CA GLU A 165 3.98 -1.52 18.96
C GLU A 165 3.42 -0.13 19.30
N GLY A 166 2.44 -0.08 20.20
CA GLY A 166 1.85 1.17 20.67
C GLY A 166 0.60 1.00 21.52
N GLU A 167 -0.09 2.11 21.77
CA GLU A 167 -1.36 2.16 22.50
C GLU A 167 -2.45 2.83 21.68
N VAL A 168 -3.72 2.48 21.95
CA VAL A 168 -4.90 3.23 21.49
C VAL A 168 -5.76 3.56 22.72
N LYS A 169 -6.10 4.84 22.90
CA LYS A 169 -6.92 5.26 24.04
C LYS A 169 -8.41 5.04 23.76
N ARG A 170 -9.17 4.81 24.82
CA ARG A 170 -10.62 4.53 24.78
C ARG A 170 -11.37 5.50 23.85
N GLY A 171 -12.09 4.94 22.88
CA GLY A 171 -12.90 5.69 21.92
C GLY A 171 -12.11 6.51 20.89
N GLN A 172 -10.77 6.44 20.86
CA GLN A 172 -9.97 7.03 19.79
C GLN A 172 -10.05 6.19 18.52
N LYS A 173 -9.59 6.80 17.43
CA LYS A 173 -9.33 6.18 16.14
C LYS A 173 -7.84 6.30 15.87
N VAL A 174 -7.15 5.18 15.68
CA VAL A 174 -5.71 5.13 15.41
C VAL A 174 -5.49 4.30 14.16
N PHE A 175 -5.20 4.99 13.07
CA PHE A 175 -4.53 4.44 11.91
C PHE A 175 -3.03 4.40 12.22
N THR A 176 -2.38 3.25 12.09
CA THR A 176 -0.95 3.08 12.44
C THR A 176 -0.04 3.68 11.38
N LYS A 177 1.25 3.84 11.70
CA LYS A 177 2.25 3.95 10.62
C LYS A 177 2.21 2.67 9.78
N PRO A 178 2.34 2.75 8.44
CA PRO A 178 2.43 1.57 7.59
C PRO A 178 3.71 0.76 7.88
N ILE A 179 3.59 -0.56 7.84
CA ILE A 179 4.60 -1.54 8.27
C ILE A 179 5.04 -2.32 7.03
N LYS A 180 6.35 -2.34 6.73
CA LYS A 180 6.87 -2.95 5.50
C LYS A 180 7.27 -4.38 5.77
N ILE A 181 6.80 -5.29 4.93
CA ILE A 181 7.12 -6.71 5.02
C ILE A 181 8.35 -6.98 4.14
N LEU A 182 9.51 -7.01 4.80
CA LEU A 182 10.83 -7.22 4.17
C LEU A 182 11.25 -8.70 4.19
N LEU A 183 10.63 -9.52 5.06
CA LEU A 183 10.74 -10.98 5.09
C LEU A 183 9.37 -11.60 4.86
N ALA A 184 9.30 -12.74 4.17
CA ALA A 184 8.09 -13.55 4.12
C ALA A 184 8.03 -14.47 5.36
N GLY A 185 6.82 -14.76 5.84
CA GLY A 185 6.60 -15.68 6.95
C GLY A 185 5.37 -15.33 7.78
N ASP A 186 5.30 -15.91 8.97
CA ASP A 186 4.20 -15.70 9.90
C ASP A 186 4.45 -14.46 10.77
N TYR A 187 3.41 -13.64 10.91
CA TYR A 187 3.37 -12.40 11.67
C TYR A 187 2.15 -12.44 12.61
N GLN A 188 2.32 -12.00 13.86
CA GLN A 188 1.29 -12.08 14.89
C GLN A 188 1.00 -10.71 15.51
N LEU A 189 -0.27 -10.26 15.41
CA LEU A 189 -0.79 -9.08 16.09
C LEU A 189 -1.41 -9.47 17.42
N SER A 190 -0.73 -9.16 18.53
CA SER A 190 -1.30 -9.25 19.88
C SER A 190 -1.91 -7.92 20.32
N ILE A 191 -3.08 -7.97 20.95
CA ILE A 191 -3.76 -6.80 21.53
C ILE A 191 -4.23 -7.14 22.96
N LEU A 192 -3.86 -6.30 23.92
CA LEU A 192 -4.15 -6.47 25.34
C LEU A 192 -4.98 -5.30 25.90
N PRO A 193 -6.03 -5.58 26.69
CA PRO A 193 -6.78 -4.54 27.41
C PRO A 193 -5.95 -3.93 28.55
N SER A 194 -5.97 -2.60 28.71
CA SER A 194 -5.27 -1.94 29.83
C SER A 194 -5.89 -2.23 31.21
N ASN A 195 -7.15 -2.67 31.26
CA ASN A 195 -7.75 -3.32 32.44
C ASN A 195 -8.19 -4.75 32.07
N PRO A 196 -7.40 -5.79 32.42
CA PRO A 196 -7.71 -7.18 32.10
C PRO A 196 -8.84 -7.77 32.97
N GLU A 197 -9.30 -7.11 34.03
CA GLU A 197 -10.45 -7.58 34.83
C GLU A 197 -11.80 -7.38 34.11
N LYS A 198 -11.79 -6.72 32.94
CA LYS A 198 -12.98 -6.35 32.18
C LYS A 198 -12.86 -6.81 30.73
N SER A 199 -13.99 -7.21 30.15
CA SER A 199 -14.06 -7.41 28.71
C SER A 199 -13.81 -6.12 27.95
N MET A 200 -13.42 -6.28 26.69
CA MET A 200 -13.07 -5.19 25.78
C MET A 200 -13.73 -5.45 24.44
N THR A 201 -14.14 -4.38 23.76
CA THR A 201 -14.53 -4.43 22.35
C THR A 201 -13.71 -3.41 21.57
N PHE A 202 -13.39 -3.71 20.31
CA PHE A 202 -12.72 -2.81 19.39
C PHE A 202 -13.03 -3.21 17.93
N LEU A 203 -12.92 -2.27 17.01
CA LEU A 203 -12.88 -2.51 15.57
C LEU A 203 -11.44 -2.58 15.08
N LEU A 204 -11.17 -3.50 14.17
CA LEU A 204 -9.92 -3.59 13.40
C LEU A 204 -10.22 -3.73 11.90
N GLU A 205 -9.67 -2.80 11.11
CA GLU A 205 -9.49 -2.94 9.66
C GLU A 205 -8.00 -3.17 9.36
N THR A 206 -7.70 -4.09 8.44
CA THR A 206 -6.35 -4.37 7.95
C THR A 206 -6.30 -4.13 6.43
N PHE A 207 -5.16 -3.73 5.89
CA PHE A 207 -5.04 -3.40 4.47
C PHE A 207 -3.58 -3.47 4.00
N ASN A 208 -3.32 -3.94 2.77
CA ASN A 208 -2.04 -3.73 2.09
C ASN A 208 -2.11 -2.45 1.26
N ALA A 209 -1.29 -1.46 1.59
CA ALA A 209 -1.15 -0.22 0.84
C ALA A 209 -0.50 -0.41 -0.53
N ASN A 210 0.37 -1.43 -0.67
CA ASN A 210 1.03 -1.81 -1.92
C ASN A 210 0.18 -2.79 -2.75
N ASN A 211 -1.14 -2.55 -2.81
CA ASN A 211 -2.08 -3.42 -3.53
C ASN A 211 -2.18 -3.09 -5.04
N ARG A 212 -1.61 -1.97 -5.47
CA ARG A 212 -1.69 -1.50 -6.86
C ARG A 212 -0.46 -1.96 -7.63
N ALA A 213 -0.66 -2.75 -8.69
CA ALA A 213 0.41 -3.08 -9.63
C ALA A 213 1.03 -1.80 -10.25
N MET A 214 2.34 -1.84 -10.53
CA MET A 214 3.08 -0.70 -11.08
C MET A 214 2.65 -0.38 -12.52
N LYS A 215 2.30 0.88 -12.78
CA LYS A 215 1.83 1.36 -14.09
C LYS A 215 2.93 2.13 -14.82
N SER A 216 3.27 1.78 -16.05
CA SER A 216 4.13 2.65 -16.89
C SER A 216 3.41 3.96 -17.24
N LEU A 217 4.15 5.07 -17.27
CA LEU A 217 3.61 6.43 -17.42
C LEU A 217 4.33 7.19 -18.55
N LYS A 218 3.55 7.87 -19.41
CA LYS A 218 4.04 8.51 -20.64
C LYS A 218 3.44 9.91 -20.83
N ASP A 219 4.06 10.67 -21.73
CA ASP A 219 3.59 11.99 -22.16
C ASP A 219 2.12 11.98 -22.60
N GLY A 220 1.29 12.76 -21.93
CA GLY A 220 -0.14 12.89 -22.19
C GLY A 220 -1.04 11.86 -21.49
N ASP A 221 -0.50 10.93 -20.68
CA ASP A 221 -1.31 9.96 -19.95
C ASP A 221 -2.18 10.60 -18.86
N LYS A 222 -3.33 9.99 -18.60
CA LYS A 222 -4.33 10.48 -17.63
C LYS A 222 -4.32 9.66 -16.35
N LEU A 223 -3.74 10.25 -15.32
CA LEU A 223 -3.76 9.74 -13.95
C LEU A 223 -5.16 9.90 -13.35
N LYS A 224 -5.71 8.83 -12.79
CA LYS A 224 -6.98 8.81 -12.06
C LYS A 224 -6.89 7.78 -10.94
N GLU A 225 -6.71 8.25 -9.72
CA GLU A 225 -6.60 7.38 -8.54
C GLU A 225 -7.62 7.83 -7.48
N SER A 226 -8.15 6.87 -6.74
CA SER A 226 -8.95 7.11 -5.54
C SER A 226 -8.39 6.20 -4.46
N PHE A 227 -8.19 6.74 -3.27
CA PHE A 227 -7.57 6.04 -2.14
C PHE A 227 -8.65 5.58 -1.16
N VAL A 228 -8.39 4.48 -0.47
CA VAL A 228 -9.26 3.95 0.59
C VAL A 228 -9.17 4.87 1.81
N SER A 229 -10.25 4.94 2.58
CA SER A 229 -10.33 5.72 3.82
C SER A 229 -9.84 4.90 5.02
N ASN A 230 -9.41 5.57 6.10
CA ASN A 230 -8.90 5.00 7.34
C ASN A 230 -7.58 4.19 7.22
N THR A 231 -7.07 3.98 6.01
CA THR A 231 -5.94 3.09 5.71
C THR A 231 -4.83 3.84 4.96
N TRP A 232 -3.61 3.29 4.97
CA TRP A 232 -2.58 3.75 4.04
C TRP A 232 -2.80 3.15 2.66
N ASP A 233 -2.70 3.97 1.63
CA ASP A 233 -2.96 3.56 0.25
C ASP A 233 -2.18 4.48 -0.71
N TYR A 234 -1.51 3.89 -1.69
CA TYR A 234 -0.72 4.62 -2.68
C TYR A 234 -0.78 4.01 -4.06
N ALA A 235 -0.61 4.86 -5.07
CA ALA A 235 -0.42 4.48 -6.46
C ALA A 235 1.02 4.74 -6.87
N LYS A 236 1.61 3.78 -7.58
CA LYS A 236 3.00 3.82 -8.05
C LYS A 236 3.08 3.69 -9.56
N PHE A 237 3.96 4.49 -10.15
CA PHE A 237 4.12 4.59 -11.59
C PHE A 237 5.61 4.59 -11.97
N LEU A 238 5.94 3.89 -13.05
CA LEU A 238 7.27 3.91 -13.67
C LEU A 238 7.29 4.95 -14.78
N VAL A 239 8.21 5.92 -14.71
CA VAL A 239 8.42 6.93 -15.76
C VAL A 239 9.89 6.97 -16.17
N THR A 240 10.15 6.68 -17.44
CA THR A 240 11.47 6.82 -18.07
C THR A 240 11.60 8.25 -18.59
N LEU A 241 12.69 8.94 -18.24
CA LEU A 241 13.02 10.27 -18.75
C LEU A 241 14.28 10.19 -19.62
N GLU A 242 14.28 10.92 -20.74
CA GLU A 242 15.46 11.11 -21.58
C GLU A 242 16.16 12.44 -21.23
N PRO A 243 17.44 12.64 -21.60
CA PRO A 243 18.17 13.88 -21.32
C PRO A 243 17.39 15.14 -21.72
N GLU A 244 17.40 16.14 -20.83
CA GLU A 244 16.70 17.43 -20.97
C GLU A 244 15.15 17.35 -20.94
N ASP A 245 14.56 16.18 -20.68
CA ASP A 245 13.12 16.06 -20.41
C ASP A 245 12.74 16.74 -19.09
N THR A 246 11.62 17.44 -19.08
CA THR A 246 10.97 17.93 -17.86
C THR A 246 9.66 17.17 -17.65
N LEU A 247 9.60 16.38 -16.59
CA LEU A 247 8.37 15.78 -16.09
C LEU A 247 7.54 16.84 -15.37
N LYS A 248 6.24 16.88 -15.67
CA LYS A 248 5.24 17.60 -14.84
C LYS A 248 4.06 16.70 -14.53
N VAL A 249 3.73 16.61 -13.25
CA VAL A 249 2.54 15.94 -12.73
C VAL A 249 1.70 17.01 -12.01
N PRO A 250 0.48 17.32 -12.50
CA PRO A 250 -0.22 18.52 -12.09
C PRO A 250 -0.72 18.45 -10.65
N ALA A 251 -0.92 19.63 -10.09
CA ALA A 251 -1.58 19.83 -8.81
C ALA A 251 -2.95 19.16 -8.75
N VAL A 252 -3.31 18.67 -7.55
CA VAL A 252 -4.70 18.30 -7.25
C VAL A 252 -5.59 19.54 -7.43
N LYS A 253 -6.70 19.42 -8.17
CA LYS A 253 -7.63 20.54 -8.37
C LYS A 253 -8.29 20.93 -7.04
N LYS A 254 -7.86 22.05 -6.45
CA LYS A 254 -8.59 22.73 -5.37
C LYS A 254 -9.98 23.15 -5.86
N LEU A 255 -11.02 22.67 -5.16
CA LEU A 255 -12.41 22.99 -5.43
C LEU A 255 -12.79 24.37 -4.88
N LYS A 256 -13.82 24.98 -5.44
CA LYS A 256 -14.43 26.25 -5.01
C LYS A 256 -15.86 26.00 -4.55
N ALA A 257 -16.47 26.96 -3.85
CA ALA A 257 -17.87 26.87 -3.43
C ALA A 257 -18.87 26.59 -4.59
N ALA A 258 -18.54 27.02 -5.82
CA ALA A 258 -19.31 26.74 -7.02
C ALA A 258 -19.22 25.28 -7.53
N ASP A 259 -18.24 24.49 -7.07
CA ASP A 259 -18.11 23.06 -7.40
C ASP A 259 -19.04 22.16 -6.54
N GLY A 260 -19.72 22.71 -5.51
CA GLY A 260 -20.75 22.02 -4.73
C GLY A 260 -20.61 22.14 -3.21
N GLY A 261 -21.65 21.77 -2.47
CA GLY A 261 -21.79 22.04 -1.02
C GLY A 261 -20.72 21.44 -0.10
N ASN A 262 -19.99 20.40 -0.53
CA ASN A 262 -18.94 19.72 0.25
C ASN A 262 -17.50 20.15 -0.13
N TRP A 263 -17.33 21.17 -0.98
CA TRP A 263 -16.04 21.60 -1.54
C TRP A 263 -14.93 21.78 -0.50
N GLU A 264 -15.24 22.30 0.68
CA GLU A 264 -14.29 22.58 1.76
C GLU A 264 -13.78 21.28 2.42
N LYS A 265 -14.69 20.35 2.75
CA LYS A 265 -14.32 19.02 3.26
C LYS A 265 -13.47 18.26 2.24
N THR A 266 -13.88 18.27 0.96
CA THR A 266 -13.11 17.61 -0.11
C THR A 266 -11.76 18.26 -0.34
N ASN A 267 -11.63 19.58 -0.14
CA ASN A 267 -10.32 20.25 -0.14
C ASN A 267 -9.45 19.79 1.04
N ILE A 268 -9.99 19.73 2.26
CA ILE A 268 -9.24 19.28 3.45
C ILE A 268 -8.71 17.84 3.27
N GLN A 269 -9.52 16.95 2.69
CA GLN A 269 -9.06 15.61 2.28
C GLN A 269 -7.93 15.73 1.23
N ASN A 270 -8.20 16.40 0.10
CA ASN A 270 -7.27 16.55 -1.00
C ASN A 270 -5.96 17.29 -0.67
N GLN A 271 -5.85 18.02 0.45
CA GLN A 271 -4.59 18.61 0.93
C GLN A 271 -3.58 17.56 1.40
N THR A 272 -4.05 16.38 1.79
CA THR A 272 -3.21 15.28 2.29
C THR A 272 -2.69 14.38 1.18
N LEU A 273 -3.08 14.65 -0.08
CA LEU A 273 -2.48 14.01 -1.24
C LEU A 273 -1.06 14.54 -1.47
N THR A 274 -0.12 13.62 -1.63
CA THR A 274 1.31 13.90 -1.84
C THR A 274 1.82 13.14 -3.06
N LEU A 275 2.68 13.81 -3.82
CA LEU A 275 3.38 13.28 -4.98
C LEU A 275 4.87 13.23 -4.63
N LYS A 276 5.52 12.08 -4.82
CA LYS A 276 6.95 11.86 -4.53
C LYS A 276 7.59 11.12 -5.69
N LEU A 277 8.59 11.75 -6.33
CA LEU A 277 9.40 11.14 -7.39
C LEU A 277 10.69 10.62 -6.79
N VAL A 278 10.89 9.31 -6.88
CA VAL A 278 12.04 8.58 -6.33
C VAL A 278 12.82 7.97 -7.49
N ASP A 279 14.14 7.96 -7.44
CA ASP A 279 14.95 7.30 -8.46
C ASP A 279 15.19 5.81 -8.17
N LYS A 280 15.88 5.13 -9.09
CA LYS A 280 16.31 3.72 -8.94
C LYS A 280 17.21 3.44 -7.73
N ASP A 281 17.82 4.46 -7.12
CA ASP A 281 18.73 4.35 -5.98
C ASP A 281 18.05 4.73 -4.65
N SER A 282 16.72 4.94 -4.69
CA SER A 282 15.86 5.33 -3.56
C SER A 282 16.04 6.79 -3.08
N HIS A 283 16.50 7.72 -3.91
CA HIS A 283 16.57 9.15 -3.55
C HIS A 283 15.31 9.90 -3.98
N VAL A 284 14.77 10.77 -3.12
CA VAL A 284 13.71 11.72 -3.53
C VAL A 284 14.34 12.81 -4.39
N VAL A 285 13.99 12.83 -5.67
CA VAL A 285 14.47 13.84 -6.63
C VAL A 285 13.46 14.96 -6.88
N ALA A 286 12.17 14.73 -6.58
CA ALA A 286 11.14 15.76 -6.55
C ALA A 286 9.97 15.37 -5.62
N TYR A 287 9.27 16.38 -5.10
CA TYR A 287 8.19 16.24 -4.13
C TYR A 287 7.16 17.37 -4.32
N ALA A 288 5.88 17.10 -4.07
CA ALA A 288 4.83 18.11 -3.98
C ALA A 288 3.66 17.64 -3.09
N ASP A 289 3.10 18.52 -2.27
CA ASP A 289 1.88 18.30 -1.47
C ASP A 289 0.93 19.52 -1.53
N ASN A 290 -0.14 19.56 -0.73
CA ASN A 290 -0.94 20.77 -0.46
C ASN A 290 -1.42 21.56 -1.72
N PHE A 291 -1.81 20.84 -2.78
CA PHE A 291 -2.18 21.38 -4.11
C PHE A 291 -1.04 22.00 -4.94
N GLU A 292 0.22 21.67 -4.69
CA GLU A 292 1.33 21.98 -5.60
C GLU A 292 1.47 20.92 -6.71
N ALA A 293 2.15 21.29 -7.81
CA ALA A 293 2.42 20.41 -8.93
C ALA A 293 3.87 19.90 -8.85
N LEU A 294 4.07 18.59 -9.01
CA LEU A 294 5.42 18.02 -9.06
C LEU A 294 6.03 18.35 -10.43
N VAL A 295 7.15 19.08 -10.42
CA VAL A 295 7.92 19.44 -11.61
C VAL A 295 9.36 18.99 -11.41
N PHE A 296 9.88 18.21 -12.34
CA PHE A 296 11.25 17.69 -12.30
C PHE A 296 11.93 17.85 -13.67
N PRO A 297 12.84 18.82 -13.84
CA PRO A 297 13.72 18.91 -15.00
C PRO A 297 14.88 17.90 -14.83
N TYR A 298 14.96 16.90 -15.70
CA TYR A 298 15.97 15.85 -15.60
C TYR A 298 17.33 16.35 -16.11
N PRO A 299 18.39 16.37 -15.28
CA PRO A 299 19.69 16.94 -15.64
C PRO A 299 20.68 15.90 -16.21
N GLY A 300 20.28 14.63 -16.34
CA GLY A 300 21.18 13.53 -16.72
C GLY A 300 21.44 13.42 -18.22
N VAL A 301 22.47 12.66 -18.57
CA VAL A 301 23.02 12.51 -19.94
C VAL A 301 22.69 11.16 -20.59
N THR A 302 21.94 10.30 -19.90
CA THR A 302 21.43 9.01 -20.41
C THR A 302 19.93 8.92 -20.16
N PHE A 303 19.27 7.86 -20.63
CA PHE A 303 17.92 7.55 -20.18
C PHE A 303 17.97 7.12 -18.70
N GLN A 304 16.94 7.46 -17.91
CA GLN A 304 16.82 7.02 -16.52
C GLN A 304 15.36 6.78 -16.12
N ASP A 305 15.15 5.69 -15.39
CA ASP A 305 13.86 5.33 -14.80
C ASP A 305 13.67 5.95 -13.41
N TYR A 306 12.45 6.42 -13.17
CA TYR A 306 11.98 7.00 -11.92
C TYR A 306 10.63 6.40 -11.51
N TYR A 307 10.38 6.40 -10.21
CA TYR A 307 9.19 5.88 -9.56
C TYR A 307 8.40 7.03 -8.95
N LEU A 308 7.26 7.36 -9.55
CA LEU A 308 6.31 8.33 -9.02
C LEU A 308 5.34 7.62 -8.08
N PHE A 309 5.30 8.06 -6.82
CA PHE A 309 4.27 7.68 -5.85
C PHE A 309 3.26 8.80 -5.68
N ILE A 310 1.97 8.45 -5.59
CA ILE A 310 0.87 9.34 -5.24
C ILE A 310 0.10 8.68 -4.10
N TYR A 311 0.03 9.34 -2.94
CA TYR A 311 -0.49 8.75 -1.70
C TYR A 311 -1.29 9.75 -0.86
N ASP A 312 -2.18 9.23 0.00
CA ASP A 312 -2.92 10.00 1.01
C ASP A 312 -2.20 9.89 2.36
N GLN A 313 -1.68 11.01 2.88
CA GLN A 313 -0.88 11.02 4.10
C GLN A 313 -1.62 10.56 5.36
N ILE A 314 -2.96 10.65 5.41
CA ILE A 314 -3.75 10.42 6.64
C ILE A 314 -4.84 9.34 6.49
N GLY A 315 -4.92 8.67 5.35
CA GLY A 315 -6.05 7.79 5.03
C GLY A 315 -7.38 8.55 4.88
N GLY A 316 -7.33 9.76 4.32
CA GLY A 316 -8.48 10.64 4.13
C GLY A 316 -9.50 10.14 3.10
N GLY A 317 -9.20 9.10 2.33
CA GLY A 317 -10.04 8.60 1.23
C GLY A 317 -10.04 9.51 0.00
N SER A 318 -8.93 10.22 -0.23
CA SER A 318 -8.83 11.31 -1.20
C SER A 318 -8.82 10.83 -2.67
N LYS A 319 -8.93 11.77 -3.62
CA LYS A 319 -9.01 11.43 -5.06
C LYS A 319 -8.10 12.32 -5.92
N TYR A 320 -7.19 11.68 -6.64
CA TYR A 320 -6.27 12.33 -7.56
C TYR A 320 -6.77 12.21 -9.01
N SER A 321 -6.69 13.30 -9.78
CA SER A 321 -6.98 13.30 -11.22
C SER A 321 -6.10 14.34 -11.92
N GLY A 322 -5.31 13.90 -12.90
CA GLY A 322 -4.37 14.75 -13.64
C GLY A 322 -4.07 14.23 -15.04
N GLN A 323 -3.33 15.03 -15.82
CA GLN A 323 -2.71 14.60 -17.07
C GLN A 323 -1.23 14.94 -16.99
N VAL A 324 -0.36 14.00 -17.35
CA VAL A 324 1.09 14.14 -17.24
C VAL A 324 1.67 14.76 -18.50
N GLU A 325 2.62 15.68 -18.34
CA GLU A 325 3.41 16.26 -19.43
C GLU A 325 4.85 15.76 -19.30
N ILE A 326 5.44 15.28 -20.39
CA ILE A 326 6.90 15.06 -20.47
C ILE A 326 7.40 15.87 -21.66
N ALA A 327 7.94 17.05 -21.36
CA ALA A 327 8.29 18.06 -22.35
C ALA A 327 9.81 18.25 -22.43
N ASN A 328 10.35 18.24 -23.64
CA ASN A 328 11.75 18.50 -23.92
C ASN A 328 11.85 19.72 -24.84
N PRO A 329 12.63 20.76 -24.52
CA PRO A 329 12.72 21.97 -25.35
C PRO A 329 13.51 21.76 -26.64
N ASN A 330 14.39 20.76 -26.70
CA ASN A 330 15.33 20.53 -27.79
C ASN A 330 14.89 19.41 -28.75
N LYS A 331 13.95 18.54 -28.35
CA LYS A 331 13.31 17.59 -29.28
C LYS A 331 12.43 18.32 -30.30
N PRO A 332 12.52 18.00 -31.60
CA PRO A 332 11.61 18.55 -32.61
C PRO A 332 10.14 18.32 -32.22
N PRO A 333 9.24 19.29 -32.43
CA PRO A 333 7.83 19.13 -32.09
C PRO A 333 7.25 17.92 -32.84
N LYS A 334 6.56 17.03 -32.11
CA LYS A 334 5.93 15.82 -32.66
C LYS A 334 5.12 16.20 -33.91
N PRO A 335 5.32 15.56 -35.07
CA PRO A 335 4.59 15.89 -36.28
C PRO A 335 3.07 15.89 -36.03
N PRO A 336 2.31 16.83 -36.64
CA PRO A 336 0.87 16.86 -36.48
C PRO A 336 0.29 15.48 -36.76
N LYS A 337 -0.49 14.94 -35.81
CA LYS A 337 -1.18 13.65 -36.01
C LYS A 337 -1.95 13.75 -37.34
N PRO A 338 -1.79 12.80 -38.27
CA PRO A 338 -2.52 12.83 -39.54
C PRO A 338 -4.01 13.06 -39.26
N PRO A 339 -4.68 13.92 -40.05
CA PRO A 339 -6.11 14.17 -39.85
C PRO A 339 -6.80 12.82 -39.83
N LYS A 340 -7.61 12.56 -38.79
CA LYS A 340 -8.35 11.30 -38.68
C LYS A 340 -9.12 11.13 -39.98
N ASN A 341 -8.79 10.10 -40.77
CA ASN A 341 -9.56 9.73 -41.95
C ASN A 341 -11.05 9.74 -41.56
N PRO A 342 -11.94 10.36 -42.37
CA PRO A 342 -13.36 10.39 -42.07
C PRO A 342 -13.81 8.99 -41.67
N LYS A 343 -14.35 8.85 -40.46
CA LYS A 343 -14.86 7.55 -40.00
C LYS A 343 -15.84 7.09 -41.08
N PRO A 344 -15.61 5.92 -41.73
CA PRO A 344 -16.46 5.51 -42.83
C PRO A 344 -17.91 5.55 -42.34
N PRO A 345 -18.85 6.03 -43.16
CA PRO A 345 -20.25 6.10 -42.76
C PRO A 345 -20.65 4.72 -42.24
N LYS A 346 -21.40 4.68 -41.13
CA LYS A 346 -21.98 3.41 -40.67
C LYS A 346 -22.69 2.82 -41.89
N ALA A 347 -22.29 1.60 -42.29
CA ALA A 347 -23.09 0.84 -43.22
C ALA A 347 -24.47 0.69 -42.57
N ASP A 348 -25.51 1.11 -43.29
CA ASP A 348 -26.87 1.03 -42.78
C ASP A 348 -27.34 -0.42 -42.91
N THR A 349 -26.96 -1.24 -41.93
CA THR A 349 -27.40 -2.63 -41.81
C THR A 349 -28.75 -2.68 -41.10
N THR A 350 -29.71 -1.92 -41.62
CA THR A 350 -31.14 -2.22 -41.52
C THR A 350 -31.44 -3.40 -42.44
N GLN A 351 -30.99 -4.59 -42.02
CA GLN A 351 -31.43 -5.86 -42.57
C GLN A 351 -32.30 -6.50 -41.49
N ASP A 352 -33.63 -6.46 -41.69
CA ASP A 352 -34.58 -7.04 -40.76
C ASP A 352 -34.32 -8.54 -40.62
N GLU A 353 -34.02 -8.98 -39.40
CA GLU A 353 -33.89 -10.39 -39.05
C GLU A 353 -35.30 -10.94 -38.85
N PRO A 354 -35.76 -11.92 -39.65
CA PRO A 354 -37.11 -12.44 -39.53
C PRO A 354 -37.22 -13.25 -38.24
N THR A 355 -38.04 -12.77 -37.28
CA THR A 355 -38.39 -13.52 -36.08
C THR A 355 -38.94 -14.88 -36.48
N GLN A 356 -38.20 -15.94 -36.15
CA GLN A 356 -38.63 -17.31 -36.39
C GLN A 356 -39.23 -17.86 -35.09
N ASP A 357 -40.56 -18.00 -35.06
CA ASP A 357 -41.27 -18.51 -33.89
C ASP A 357 -40.82 -19.95 -33.56
N GLU A 358 -40.34 -20.19 -32.35
CA GLU A 358 -40.21 -21.55 -31.81
C GLU A 358 -41.60 -22.09 -31.43
N PRO A 359 -41.94 -23.33 -31.81
CA PRO A 359 -43.22 -23.93 -31.44
C PRO A 359 -43.23 -24.32 -29.96
N ALA A 360 -44.32 -24.01 -29.27
CA ALA A 360 -44.57 -24.52 -27.93
C ALA A 360 -44.64 -26.05 -27.92
N GLN A 361 -43.98 -26.68 -26.95
CA GLN A 361 -44.17 -28.08 -26.59
C GLN A 361 -44.62 -28.16 -25.12
N ASP A 362 -45.94 -28.17 -24.94
CA ASP A 362 -46.58 -28.51 -23.67
C ASP A 362 -46.68 -30.03 -23.48
N GLU A 363 -46.71 -30.45 -22.22
CA GLU A 363 -47.19 -31.72 -21.65
C GLU A 363 -46.76 -33.06 -22.29
N LEU A 364 -46.13 -33.92 -21.47
CA LEU A 364 -46.90 -34.97 -20.79
C LEU A 364 -46.16 -35.55 -19.57
N THR A 365 -46.91 -36.22 -18.69
CA THR A 365 -46.55 -36.65 -17.33
C THR A 365 -46.34 -38.17 -17.22
N GLN A 366 -46.35 -38.71 -15.98
CA GLN A 366 -46.27 -40.12 -15.55
C GLN A 366 -44.83 -40.67 -15.31
N ASP A 367 -44.52 -41.37 -14.21
CA ASP A 367 -45.30 -41.71 -12.99
C ASP A 367 -44.40 -41.97 -11.75
N GLU A 368 -44.95 -41.77 -10.55
CA GLU A 368 -44.49 -42.30 -9.23
C GLU A 368 -45.23 -43.64 -8.90
N PRO A 369 -45.06 -44.36 -7.75
CA PRO A 369 -44.19 -44.16 -6.56
C PRO A 369 -43.12 -45.30 -6.44
N ILE A 370 -42.68 -45.97 -5.35
CA ILE A 370 -43.08 -46.28 -3.94
C ILE A 370 -41.80 -46.55 -3.05
N PRO A 371 -41.89 -46.73 -1.71
CA PRO A 371 -40.83 -46.34 -0.74
C PRO A 371 -40.13 -47.49 0.02
N GLY A 372 -39.36 -47.12 1.06
CA GLY A 372 -38.79 -48.00 2.11
C GLY A 372 -37.27 -47.84 2.26
N ASP A 373 -36.63 -47.95 3.44
CA ASP A 373 -37.11 -48.16 4.81
C ASP A 373 -36.14 -47.55 5.85
N GLU A 374 -36.54 -47.51 7.13
CA GLU A 374 -35.72 -47.07 8.28
C GLU A 374 -34.69 -48.12 8.76
N ILE A 375 -33.54 -47.66 9.28
CA ILE A 375 -32.78 -48.28 10.40
C ILE A 375 -32.18 -47.15 11.26
#